data_AF-A0A151YYF5-F1
#
_entry.id   AF-A0A151YYF5-F1
#
_cell.length_a   1.000
_cell.length_b   1.000
_cell.length_c   1.000
_cell.angle_alpha   90.00
_cell.angle_beta   90.00
_cell.angle_gamma   90.00
#
_symmetry.space_group_name_H-M   'P 1'
#
loop_
_entity.id
_entity.type
_entity.pdbx_description
1 polymer ?
#
loop_
_entity_poly.entity_id
_entity_poly.type
_entity_poly.pdbx_seq_one_letter_code
_entity_poly.pdbx_strand_id
1 'polypeptide(L)'
;MKLPSAKIPSVPVGPHLVHQPDYRFAAWCRRQYGINRGIYNTIDDALYRFGLKDIATRRRTIVSFLDEVYQSGKCREKDRVKFGKGMLMATLHQFLRDSFQFVEMR
;
A
#
# COMPACT_ATOMS: atom_id res chain seq x y z
N MET A 1 -7.84 -6.72 29.69
CA MET A 1 -6.77 -7.54 29.06
C MET A 1 -6.49 -6.97 27.67
N LYS A 2 -5.29 -6.43 27.43
CA LYS A 2 -4.85 -6.07 26.08
C LYS A 2 -4.37 -7.37 25.43
N LEU A 3 -5.00 -7.81 24.34
CA LEU A 3 -4.35 -8.82 23.51
C LEU A 3 -2.99 -8.25 23.07
N PRO A 4 -1.90 -9.02 23.15
CA PRO A 4 -0.65 -8.61 22.55
C PRO A 4 -0.91 -8.37 21.06
N SER A 5 -0.50 -7.21 20.53
CA SER A 5 -0.39 -6.97 19.08
C SER A 5 0.62 -7.97 18.54
N ALA A 6 0.16 -9.20 18.29
CA ALA A 6 0.94 -10.24 17.67
C ALA A 6 1.44 -9.66 16.35
N LYS A 7 2.76 -9.77 16.12
CA LYS A 7 3.37 -9.63 14.79
C LYS A 7 2.50 -10.45 13.84
N ILE A 8 1.66 -9.80 13.04
CA ILE A 8 1.08 -10.48 11.89
C ILE A 8 2.30 -10.72 10.99
N PRO A 9 2.74 -11.97 10.79
CA PRO A 9 3.79 -12.24 9.82
C PRO A 9 3.34 -11.62 8.50
N SER A 10 4.25 -10.96 7.79
CA SER A 10 4.03 -10.47 6.44
C SER A 10 3.48 -11.63 5.60
N VAL A 11 2.14 -11.72 5.50
CA VAL A 11 1.50 -12.80 4.76
C VAL A 11 2.02 -12.65 3.34
N PRO A 12 2.67 -13.67 2.76
CA PRO A 12 3.14 -13.59 1.39
C PRO A 12 1.96 -13.15 0.52
N VAL A 13 2.15 -12.15 -0.34
CA VAL A 13 1.16 -11.78 -1.34
C VAL A 13 1.04 -12.95 -2.30
N GLY A 14 0.19 -13.92 -1.96
CA GLY A 14 -0.06 -15.07 -2.82
C GLY A 14 -0.71 -14.59 -4.11
N PRO A 15 -0.49 -15.28 -5.24
CA PRO A 15 -1.05 -14.89 -6.54
C PRO A 15 -2.56 -14.67 -6.46
N HIS A 16 -3.29 -15.44 -5.65
CA HIS A 16 -4.73 -15.27 -5.48
C HIS A 16 -5.14 -13.92 -4.88
N LEU A 17 -4.34 -13.30 -4.01
CA LEU A 17 -4.72 -12.07 -3.31
C LEU A 17 -4.94 -10.91 -4.30
N VAL A 18 -4.00 -10.71 -5.22
CA VAL A 18 -4.03 -9.59 -6.17
C VAL A 18 -5.09 -9.74 -7.26
N HIS A 19 -5.71 -10.92 -7.38
CA HIS A 19 -6.82 -11.18 -8.30
C HIS A 19 -8.19 -11.21 -7.61
N GLN A 20 -8.26 -11.00 -6.28
CA GLN A 20 -9.56 -10.97 -5.59
C GLN A 20 -10.43 -9.78 -6.06
N PRO A 21 -11.76 -9.84 -5.88
CA PRO A 21 -12.60 -8.67 -6.08
C PRO A 21 -12.13 -7.46 -5.26
N ASP A 22 -12.32 -6.24 -5.78
CA ASP A 22 -11.88 -4.98 -5.15
C ASP A 22 -12.25 -4.89 -3.67
N TYR A 23 -13.48 -5.26 -3.32
CA TYR A 23 -13.95 -5.20 -1.94
C TYR A 23 -13.12 -6.10 -1.01
N ARG A 24 -12.70 -7.28 -1.47
CA ARG A 24 -11.91 -8.23 -0.67
C ARG A 24 -10.47 -7.77 -0.54
N PHE A 25 -9.89 -7.28 -1.64
CA PHE A 25 -8.54 -6.74 -1.63
C PHE A 25 -8.42 -5.52 -0.71
N ALA A 26 -9.33 -4.54 -0.86
CA ALA A 26 -9.38 -3.37 0.02
C ALA A 26 -9.63 -3.75 1.49
N ALA A 27 -10.49 -4.74 1.75
CA ALA A 27 -10.70 -5.25 3.11
C ALA A 27 -9.44 -5.92 3.69
N TRP A 28 -8.66 -6.61 2.87
CA TRP A 28 -7.37 -7.15 3.28
C TRP A 28 -6.38 -6.03 3.61
N CYS A 29 -6.24 -5.00 2.76
CA CYS A 29 -5.38 -3.85 3.05
C CYS A 29 -5.78 -3.14 4.35
N ARG A 30 -7.09 -3.00 4.60
CA ARG A 30 -7.61 -2.46 5.85
C ARG A 30 -7.21 -3.29 7.07
N ARG A 31 -7.29 -4.62 6.98
CA ARG A 31 -6.92 -5.52 8.10
C ARG A 31 -5.41 -5.51 8.37
N GLN A 32 -4.59 -5.49 7.32
CA GLN A 32 -3.13 -5.57 7.45
C GLN A 32 -2.50 -4.23 7.85
N TYR A 33 -2.92 -3.14 7.22
CA TYR A 33 -2.27 -1.83 7.35
C TYR A 33 -3.13 -0.79 8.06
N GLY A 34 -4.38 -1.13 8.41
CA GLY A 34 -5.30 -0.18 9.05
C GLY A 34 -5.79 0.95 8.16
N ILE A 35 -5.52 0.90 6.84
CA ILE A 35 -5.95 1.95 5.92
C ILE A 35 -7.45 1.88 5.62
N ASN A 36 -8.06 3.04 5.36
CA ASN A 36 -9.46 3.10 4.94
C ASN A 36 -9.60 2.99 3.41
N ARG A 37 -10.84 2.84 2.92
CA ARG A 37 -11.13 2.71 1.49
C ARG A 37 -10.73 3.95 0.68
N GLY A 38 -10.83 5.14 1.26
CA GLY A 38 -10.42 6.39 0.60
C GLY A 38 -8.92 6.40 0.30
N ILE A 39 -8.09 6.06 1.29
CA ILE A 39 -6.63 5.95 1.12
C ILE A 39 -6.29 4.91 0.05
N TYR A 40 -6.90 3.72 0.12
CA TYR A 40 -6.70 2.68 -0.89
C TYR A 40 -7.04 3.19 -2.30
N ASN A 41 -8.23 3.78 -2.48
CA ASN A 41 -8.66 4.29 -3.78
C ASN A 41 -7.71 5.39 -4.31
N THR A 42 -7.23 6.28 -3.44
CA THR A 42 -6.28 7.33 -3.84
C THR A 42 -4.96 6.75 -4.31
N ILE A 43 -4.42 5.72 -3.64
CA ILE A 43 -3.19 5.05 -4.08
C ILE A 43 -3.43 4.34 -5.42
N ASP A 44 -4.52 3.57 -5.55
CA ASP A 44 -4.83 2.83 -6.78
C ASP A 44 -4.99 3.77 -7.99
N ASP A 45 -5.75 4.86 -7.85
CA ASP A 45 -5.93 5.88 -8.89
C ASP A 45 -4.61 6.56 -9.25
N ALA A 46 -3.78 6.91 -8.25
CA ALA A 46 -2.46 7.50 -8.50
C ALA A 46 -1.54 6.55 -9.28
N LEU A 47 -1.50 5.26 -8.92
CA LEU A 47 -0.72 4.25 -9.63
C LEU A 47 -1.25 4.00 -11.06
N TYR A 48 -2.57 4.02 -11.25
CA TYR A 48 -3.17 3.92 -12.57
C TYR A 48 -2.77 5.11 -13.46
N ARG A 49 -2.77 6.32 -12.90
CA ARG A 49 -2.34 7.55 -13.59
C ARG A 49 -0.85 7.55 -13.88
N PHE A 50 -0.03 6.99 -12.99
CA PHE A 50 1.41 6.78 -13.21
C PHE A 50 1.73 5.81 -14.35
N GLY A 51 0.77 4.98 -14.79
CA GLY A 51 0.90 4.11 -15.96
C GLY A 51 0.83 2.61 -15.66
N LEU A 52 0.67 2.21 -14.39
CA LEU A 52 0.47 0.81 -14.04
C LEU A 52 -0.97 0.40 -14.39
N LYS A 53 -1.22 -0.03 -15.64
CA LYS A 53 -2.57 -0.35 -16.12
C LYS A 53 -3.06 -1.75 -15.73
N ASP A 54 -2.16 -2.70 -15.55
CA ASP A 54 -2.51 -4.03 -15.06
C ASP A 54 -2.89 -4.00 -13.57
N ILE A 55 -4.07 -4.55 -13.25
CA ILE A 55 -4.63 -4.51 -11.89
C ILE A 55 -3.80 -5.33 -10.91
N ALA A 56 -3.27 -6.49 -11.33
CA ALA A 56 -2.47 -7.33 -10.46
C ALA A 56 -1.15 -6.64 -10.12
N THR A 57 -0.52 -6.01 -11.11
CA THR A 57 0.69 -5.20 -10.95
C THR A 57 0.45 -4.02 -10.01
N ARG A 58 -0.61 -3.21 -10.21
CA ARG A 58 -0.95 -2.13 -9.28
C ARG A 58 -1.11 -2.63 -7.86
N ARG A 59 -1.83 -3.73 -7.67
CA ARG A 59 -2.10 -4.27 -6.34
C ARG A 59 -0.85 -4.79 -5.66
N ARG A 60 0.08 -5.42 -6.38
CA ARG A 60 1.41 -5.74 -5.83
C ARG A 60 2.13 -4.46 -5.38
N THR A 61 2.14 -3.43 -6.22
CA THR A 61 2.76 -2.14 -5.89
C THR A 61 2.11 -1.47 -4.68
N ILE A 62 0.77 -1.52 -4.54
CA ILE A 62 0.05 -1.04 -3.34
C ILE A 62 0.56 -1.77 -2.10
N VAL A 63 0.70 -3.10 -2.16
CA VAL A 63 1.20 -3.86 -1.02
C VAL A 63 2.64 -3.47 -0.68
N SER A 64 3.54 -3.42 -1.67
CA SER A 64 4.93 -3.00 -1.46
C SER A 64 5.02 -1.62 -0.82
N PHE A 65 4.26 -0.65 -1.34
CA PHE A 65 4.20 0.70 -0.78
C PHE A 65 3.73 0.70 0.69
N LEU A 66 2.63 0.01 0.98
CA LEU A 66 2.07 -0.02 2.33
C LEU A 66 2.97 -0.76 3.32
N ASP A 67 3.66 -1.81 2.87
CA ASP A 67 4.61 -2.55 3.68
C ASP A 67 5.83 -1.70 4.03
N GLU A 68 6.41 -0.99 3.06
CA GLU A 68 7.50 -0.05 3.31
C GLU A 68 7.11 1.06 4.29
N VAL A 69 5.93 1.68 4.08
CA VAL A 69 5.42 2.72 4.98
C VAL A 69 5.21 2.16 6.39
N TYR A 70 4.63 0.96 6.51
CA TYR A 70 4.37 0.31 7.79
C TYR A 70 5.67 -0.03 8.53
N GLN A 71 6.67 -0.57 7.83
CA GLN A 71 7.96 -0.94 8.39
C GLN A 71 8.82 0.27 8.75
N SER A 72 8.74 1.37 7.98
CA SER A 72 9.49 2.60 8.25
C SER A 72 9.10 3.29 9.56
N GLY A 73 7.91 2.99 10.10
CA GLY A 73 7.35 3.65 11.29
C GLY A 73 6.98 5.13 11.12
N LYS A 74 7.36 5.78 10.00
CA LYS A 74 7.19 7.22 9.74
C LYS A 74 5.73 7.68 9.71
N CYS A 75 4.82 6.76 9.41
CA CYS A 75 3.39 7.03 9.28
C CYS A 75 2.57 6.08 10.16
N ARG A 76 3.07 5.63 11.31
CA ARG A 76 2.39 4.63 12.16
C ARG A 76 1.79 5.27 13.40
N GLU A 77 0.50 5.01 13.63
CA GLU A 77 -0.18 5.30 14.91
C GLU A 77 -1.01 4.08 15.33
N LYS A 78 -0.77 3.55 16.53
CA LYS A 78 -1.52 2.41 17.11
C LYS A 78 -1.73 1.26 16.10
N ASP A 79 -0.64 0.81 15.47
CA ASP A 79 -0.61 -0.28 14.48
C ASP A 79 -1.37 0.00 13.17
N ARG A 80 -1.58 1.27 12.81
CA ARG A 80 -2.22 1.67 11.55
C ARG A 80 -1.35 2.66 10.80
N VAL A 81 -1.36 2.57 9.47
CA VAL A 81 -0.81 3.59 8.60
C VAL A 81 -1.73 4.81 8.62
N LYS A 82 -1.18 5.96 9.02
CA LYS A 82 -1.83 7.26 9.00
C LYS A 82 -0.97 8.24 8.22
N PHE A 83 -1.57 8.84 7.20
CA PHE A 83 -0.96 9.93 6.47
C PHE A 83 -1.45 11.26 7.05
N GLY A 84 -0.51 12.15 7.40
CA GLY A 84 -0.83 13.55 7.68
C GLY A 84 -1.39 14.25 6.43
N LYS A 85 -1.90 15.48 6.60
CA LYS A 85 -2.44 16.27 5.48
C LYS A 85 -1.41 16.38 4.35
N GLY A 86 -1.76 15.92 3.15
CA GLY A 86 -0.89 15.96 1.96
C GLY A 86 0.24 14.91 1.92
N MET A 87 0.51 14.20 3.01
CA MET A 87 1.67 13.29 3.10
C MET A 87 1.51 12.04 2.24
N LEU A 88 0.28 11.56 2.00
CA LEU A 88 0.04 10.34 1.21
C LEU A 88 0.70 10.42 -0.17
N MET A 89 0.40 11.48 -0.92
CA MET A 89 0.92 11.65 -2.28
C MET A 89 2.43 11.89 -2.29
N ALA A 90 2.95 12.67 -1.34
CA ALA A 90 4.38 12.92 -1.24
C ALA A 90 5.16 11.62 -0.97
N THR A 91 4.70 10.79 -0.02
CA THR A 91 5.31 9.50 0.27
C THR A 91 5.18 8.53 -0.91
N LEU A 92 4.03 8.51 -1.59
CA LEU A 92 3.84 7.66 -2.77
C LEU A 92 4.77 8.08 -3.93
N HIS A 93 4.93 9.37 -4.19
CA HIS A 93 5.84 9.85 -5.23
C HIS A 93 7.29 9.52 -4.92
N GLN A 94 7.70 9.62 -3.65
CA GLN A 94 9.04 9.23 -3.24
C GLN A 94 9.25 7.73 -3.46
N PHE A 95 8.31 6.90 -3.00
CA PHE A 95 8.34 5.45 -3.23
C PHE A 95 8.45 5.10 -4.72
N LEU A 96 7.67 5.75 -5.58
CA LEU A 96 7.71 5.51 -7.03
C LEU A 96 9.05 5.92 -7.64
N ARG A 97 9.61 7.07 -7.22
CA ARG A 97 10.93 7.52 -7.65
C ARG A 97 12.01 6.50 -7.30
N ASP A 98 11.98 5.99 -6.08
CA ASP A 98 12.98 5.04 -5.59
C ASP A 98 12.79 3.64 -6.21
N SER A 99 11.54 3.24 -6.51
CA SER A 99 11.21 1.92 -7.05
C SER A 99 11.35 1.79 -8.57
N PHE A 100 11.28 2.89 -9.33
CA PHE A 100 11.22 2.87 -10.80
C PHE A 100 12.32 3.70 -11.48
N GLN A 101 13.44 3.93 -10.80
CA GLN A 101 14.45 4.95 -11.12
C GLN A 101 15.27 4.76 -12.44
N PHE A 102 14.76 4.04 -13.46
CA PHE A 102 15.46 3.82 -14.74
C PHE A 102 14.57 3.79 -16.01
N VAL A 103 13.41 4.46 -16.05
CA VAL A 103 12.56 4.41 -17.27
C VAL A 103 12.73 5.65 -18.20
N GLU A 104 13.32 6.76 -17.74
CA GLU A 104 13.49 7.97 -18.58
C GLU A 104 14.91 8.16 -19.17
N MET A 105 15.54 7.09 -19.66
CA MET A 105 16.72 7.21 -20.54
C MET A 105 16.65 6.23 -21.73
N ARG A 106 15.52 6.22 -22.44
CA ARG A 106 15.40 5.68 -23.80
C ARG A 106 14.45 6.51 -24.64
#